data_AF-A0A1Q9AYF7-F1
#
_entry.id   AF-A0A1Q9AYF7-F1
#
_cell.length_a   1.000
_cell.length_b   1.000
_cell.length_c   1.000
_cell.angle_alpha   90.00
_cell.angle_beta   90.00
_cell.angle_gamma   90.00
#
_symmetry.space_group_name_H-M   'P 1'
#
loop_
_entity.id
_entity.type
_entity.pdbx_description
1 polymer ?
#
loop_
_entity_poly.entity_id
_entity_poly.type
_entity_poly.pdbx_seq_one_letter_code
_entity_poly.pdbx_strand_id
1 'polypeptide(L)'
;MKDFVTSDWIRSAFSRAMSTMYKTEVPAYGTLMTLVADVNAETLAAQPDLAAQLTETDTLERISEERHGAIRLGTPEELATMRRLFAVMGMMPVGYYDLSTAGVPVHSTAFRPVGEAALKRNPFRVFTSLLRLDLIADPALRAEAEAVLSRRNIFTSGALALIDKAEREGGLTQEEAERFVAQALETFRWHDKAIVSASLYKRLHDAHRLIADVVSFKGPHINHLTPRTLDIDRVQALMPERGIAPKAVVEGPPTRACPILLRQTSFKALDEPVSFKAEDGSWVPGSHTARFGEIEQRGLALTPKGRALYDQLLDRSRAIVRPAADGSNASEYEAALRQAFQDFPDDWEAIRKAGLGYFTYRLTAKGRASGQAAGDLESLIASGHIVADPIVYEDFLPVSAAGIFQSNLGDDAAQDFVASPNQVMFERDLGASVLNEFDHYAAIEQASIEACIASLTGVRAAE
;
A
#
# COMPACT_ATOMS: atom_id res chain seq x y z
N MET A 1 -7.05 -6.32 35.83
CA MET A 1 -6.43 -5.86 34.58
C MET A 1 -7.56 -5.39 33.67
N LYS A 2 -7.39 -4.32 32.91
CA LYS A 2 -8.38 -3.95 31.89
C LYS A 2 -8.22 -4.92 30.72
N ASP A 3 -9.31 -5.56 30.29
CA ASP A 3 -9.29 -6.49 29.16
C ASP A 3 -9.34 -5.69 27.86
N PHE A 4 -8.17 -5.26 27.37
CA PHE A 4 -8.03 -4.59 26.08
C PHE A 4 -7.91 -5.60 24.95
N VAL A 5 -8.49 -5.26 23.80
CA VAL A 5 -8.26 -6.00 22.55
C VAL A 5 -6.92 -5.61 21.95
N THR A 6 -6.31 -6.49 21.16
CA THR A 6 -5.07 -6.17 20.44
C THR A 6 -5.33 -5.18 19.31
N SER A 7 -4.36 -4.31 19.00
CA SER A 7 -4.44 -3.41 17.86
C SER A 7 -4.67 -4.14 16.52
N ASP A 8 -4.16 -5.37 16.39
CA ASP A 8 -4.42 -6.24 15.24
C ASP A 8 -5.90 -6.59 15.09
N TRP A 9 -6.59 -6.85 16.20
CA TRP A 9 -8.03 -7.08 16.18
C TRP A 9 -8.78 -5.85 15.67
N ILE A 10 -8.42 -4.65 16.15
CA ILE A 10 -9.04 -3.38 15.73
C ILE A 10 -8.79 -3.17 14.23
N ARG A 11 -7.57 -3.41 13.75
CA ARG A 11 -7.20 -3.30 12.34
C ARG A 11 -7.99 -4.26 11.45
N SER A 12 -8.12 -5.54 11.84
CA SER A 12 -8.94 -6.52 11.12
C SER A 12 -10.40 -6.08 11.05
N ALA A 13 -10.98 -5.61 12.17
CA ALA A 13 -12.35 -5.13 12.23
C ALA A 13 -12.56 -3.91 11.31
N PHE A 14 -11.61 -2.96 11.33
CA PHE A 14 -11.64 -1.77 10.50
C PHE A 14 -11.52 -2.08 9.00
N SER A 15 -10.55 -2.92 8.60
CA SER A 15 -10.38 -3.37 7.21
C SER A 15 -11.64 -4.04 6.65
N ARG A 16 -12.28 -4.91 7.45
CA ARG A 16 -13.55 -5.56 7.07
C ARG A 16 -14.71 -4.57 6.94
N ALA A 17 -14.82 -3.63 7.88
CA ALA A 17 -15.84 -2.59 7.85
C ALA A 17 -15.68 -1.66 6.65
N MET A 18 -14.43 -1.25 6.34
CA MET A 18 -14.10 -0.45 5.17
C MET A 18 -14.41 -1.20 3.87
N SER A 19 -14.04 -2.48 3.76
CA SER A 19 -14.37 -3.30 2.58
C SER A 19 -15.88 -3.43 2.37
N THR A 20 -16.65 -3.58 3.45
CA THR A 20 -18.12 -3.66 3.39
C THR A 20 -18.74 -2.35 2.94
N MET A 21 -18.27 -1.23 3.50
CA MET A 21 -18.68 0.11 3.09
C MET A 21 -18.35 0.35 1.61
N TYR A 22 -17.10 0.12 1.20
CA TYR A 22 -16.65 0.37 -0.17
C TYR A 22 -17.37 -0.51 -1.19
N LYS A 23 -17.66 -1.77 -0.86
CA LYS A 23 -18.48 -2.66 -1.70
C LYS A 23 -19.90 -2.14 -1.90
N THR A 24 -20.48 -1.49 -0.89
CA THR A 24 -21.82 -0.91 -0.97
C THR A 24 -21.81 0.35 -1.84
N GLU A 25 -20.77 1.17 -1.71
CA GLU A 25 -20.64 2.41 -2.47
C GLU A 25 -20.18 2.19 -3.92
N VAL A 26 -19.38 1.13 -4.18
CA VAL A 26 -18.79 0.82 -5.48
C VAL A 26 -19.05 -0.65 -5.85
N PRO A 27 -20.17 -0.97 -6.52
CA PRO A 27 -20.53 -2.36 -6.84
C PRO A 27 -19.49 -3.13 -7.66
N ALA A 28 -18.75 -2.45 -8.54
CA ALA A 28 -17.67 -3.05 -9.34
C ALA A 28 -16.53 -3.64 -8.47
N TYR A 29 -16.29 -3.08 -7.28
CA TYR A 29 -15.35 -3.66 -6.31
C TYR A 29 -15.86 -5.02 -5.79
N GLY A 30 -17.17 -5.16 -5.58
CA GLY A 30 -17.77 -6.45 -5.22
C GLY A 30 -17.56 -7.53 -6.28
N THR A 31 -17.73 -7.16 -7.57
CA THR A 31 -17.43 -8.04 -8.71
C THR A 31 -15.96 -8.42 -8.76
N LEU A 32 -15.05 -7.45 -8.54
CA LEU A 32 -13.62 -7.70 -8.48
C LEU A 32 -13.25 -8.68 -7.36
N MET A 33 -13.85 -8.55 -6.17
CA MET A 33 -13.61 -9.49 -5.05
C MET A 33 -13.91 -10.93 -5.42
N THR A 34 -15.05 -11.16 -6.07
CA THR A 34 -15.43 -12.50 -6.53
C THR A 34 -14.44 -13.02 -7.57
N LEU A 35 -14.08 -12.19 -8.56
CA LEU A 35 -13.11 -12.57 -9.58
C LEU A 35 -11.74 -12.93 -8.98
N VAL A 36 -11.25 -12.15 -8.02
CA VAL A 36 -9.98 -12.41 -7.33
C VAL A 36 -10.04 -13.72 -6.55
N ALA A 37 -11.16 -13.99 -5.86
CA ALA A 37 -11.34 -15.26 -5.15
C ALA A 37 -11.32 -16.46 -6.10
N ASP A 38 -12.02 -16.37 -7.23
CA ASP A 38 -12.04 -17.41 -8.28
C ASP A 38 -10.61 -17.67 -8.80
N VAL A 39 -9.89 -16.62 -9.21
CA VAL A 39 -8.53 -16.73 -9.77
C VAL A 39 -7.51 -17.24 -8.75
N ASN A 40 -7.60 -16.80 -7.48
CA ASN A 40 -6.70 -17.29 -6.44
C ASN A 40 -6.92 -18.79 -6.19
N ALA A 41 -8.18 -19.25 -6.17
CA ALA A 41 -8.50 -20.67 -6.03
C ALA A 41 -7.99 -21.49 -7.23
N GLU A 42 -8.19 -21.01 -8.46
CA GLU A 42 -7.65 -21.63 -9.68
C GLU A 42 -6.11 -21.73 -9.62
N THR A 43 -5.45 -20.66 -9.21
CA THR A 43 -3.97 -20.59 -9.13
C THR A 43 -3.42 -21.58 -8.11
N LEU A 44 -4.02 -21.64 -6.92
CA LEU A 44 -3.61 -22.57 -5.86
C LEU A 44 -3.85 -24.03 -6.25
N ALA A 45 -4.94 -24.32 -6.98
CA ALA A 45 -5.20 -25.65 -7.50
C ALA A 45 -4.20 -26.07 -8.59
N ALA A 46 -3.77 -25.12 -9.43
CA ALA A 46 -2.78 -25.35 -10.48
C ALA A 46 -1.33 -25.40 -9.97
N GLN A 47 -1.04 -24.83 -8.80
CA GLN A 47 0.30 -24.74 -8.21
C GLN A 47 0.35 -25.31 -6.78
N PRO A 48 0.35 -26.65 -6.61
CA PRO A 48 0.37 -27.28 -5.29
C PRO A 48 1.56 -26.89 -4.40
N ASP A 49 2.73 -26.66 -5.00
CA ASP A 49 3.93 -26.25 -4.26
C ASP A 49 3.78 -24.85 -3.65
N LEU A 50 3.16 -23.91 -4.39
CA LEU A 50 2.81 -22.58 -3.90
C LEU A 50 1.79 -22.67 -2.76
N ALA A 51 0.76 -23.50 -2.92
CA ALA A 51 -0.24 -23.70 -1.87
C ALA A 51 0.36 -24.28 -0.59
N ALA A 52 1.27 -25.26 -0.70
CA ALA A 52 2.00 -25.82 0.43
C ALA A 52 2.89 -24.76 1.09
N GLN A 53 3.62 -23.96 0.31
CA GLN A 53 4.46 -22.87 0.82
C GLN A 53 3.65 -21.81 1.58
N LEU A 54 2.52 -21.36 1.03
CA LEU A 54 1.67 -20.36 1.67
C LEU A 54 0.99 -20.88 2.95
N THR A 55 0.72 -22.18 3.00
CA THR A 55 0.22 -22.84 4.22
C THR A 55 1.31 -22.89 5.29
N GLU A 56 2.53 -23.28 4.93
CA GLU A 56 3.66 -23.36 5.88
C GLU A 56 4.14 -22.00 6.39
N THR A 57 3.88 -20.92 5.65
CA THR A 57 4.23 -19.55 6.06
C THR A 57 3.08 -18.80 6.75
N ASP A 58 1.94 -19.46 7.00
CA ASP A 58 0.71 -18.87 7.55
C ASP A 58 0.17 -17.67 6.73
N THR A 59 0.39 -17.67 5.42
CA THR A 59 -0.01 -16.55 4.53
C THR A 59 -1.27 -16.85 3.71
N LEU A 60 -1.75 -18.08 3.69
CA LEU A 60 -2.93 -18.47 2.90
C LEU A 60 -4.21 -17.76 3.36
N GLU A 61 -4.52 -17.78 4.65
CA GLU A 61 -5.70 -17.08 5.21
C GLU A 61 -5.59 -15.57 4.99
N ARG A 62 -4.37 -15.05 5.16
CA ARG A 62 -4.03 -13.64 4.96
C ARG A 62 -4.42 -13.14 3.56
N ILE A 63 -4.16 -13.90 2.49
CA ILE A 63 -4.42 -13.45 1.10
C ILE A 63 -5.87 -13.02 0.88
N SER A 64 -6.84 -13.73 1.48
CA SER A 64 -8.27 -13.45 1.29
C SER A 64 -8.72 -12.17 2.03
N GLU A 65 -8.01 -11.81 3.11
CA GLU A 65 -8.27 -10.58 3.86
C GLU A 65 -7.38 -9.40 3.44
N GLU A 66 -6.35 -9.68 2.65
CA GLU A 66 -5.30 -8.74 2.30
C GLU A 66 -5.82 -7.64 1.36
N ARG A 67 -5.71 -6.40 1.85
CA ARG A 67 -6.18 -5.19 1.17
C ARG A 67 -5.24 -4.03 1.44
N HIS A 68 -5.27 -3.05 0.57
CA HIS A 68 -4.81 -1.70 0.89
C HIS A 68 -5.83 -0.66 0.46
N GLY A 69 -5.89 0.47 1.17
CA GLY A 69 -6.66 1.65 0.77
C GLY A 69 -5.75 2.82 0.40
N ALA A 70 -6.30 3.79 -0.31
CA ALA A 70 -5.63 5.07 -0.54
C ALA A 70 -6.55 6.25 -0.21
N ILE A 71 -5.97 7.25 0.46
CA ILE A 71 -6.65 8.47 0.89
C ILE A 71 -5.76 9.70 0.66
N ARG A 72 -6.40 10.87 0.64
CA ARG A 72 -5.73 12.16 0.44
C ARG A 72 -6.23 13.18 1.45
N LEU A 73 -5.30 13.81 2.14
CA LEU A 73 -5.52 14.81 3.17
C LEU A 73 -5.13 16.20 2.66
N GLY A 74 -5.75 17.22 3.21
CA GLY A 74 -5.56 18.61 2.81
C GLY A 74 -4.65 19.40 3.72
N THR A 75 -4.50 19.02 5.00
CA THR A 75 -3.71 19.80 5.97
C THR A 75 -2.76 18.96 6.82
N PRO A 76 -1.67 19.56 7.35
CA PRO A 76 -0.81 18.93 8.34
C PRO A 76 -1.56 18.42 9.58
N GLU A 77 -2.53 19.16 10.09
CA GLU A 77 -3.31 18.77 11.27
C GLU A 77 -4.15 17.51 11.01
N GLU A 78 -4.70 17.39 9.79
CA GLU A 78 -5.37 16.18 9.34
C GLU A 78 -4.40 14.99 9.31
N LEU A 79 -3.19 15.17 8.78
CA LEU A 79 -2.15 14.12 8.71
C LEU A 79 -1.69 13.68 10.11
N ALA A 80 -1.37 14.62 11.00
CA ALA A 80 -0.94 14.33 12.35
C ALA A 80 -2.02 13.59 13.16
N THR A 81 -3.29 13.96 12.98
CA THR A 81 -4.42 13.27 13.63
C THR A 81 -4.67 11.89 13.01
N MET A 82 -4.55 11.77 11.69
CA MET A 82 -4.69 10.50 10.98
C MET A 82 -3.62 9.49 11.43
N ARG A 83 -2.38 9.94 11.67
CA ARG A 83 -1.33 9.11 12.29
C ARG A 83 -1.79 8.54 13.64
N ARG A 84 -2.37 9.36 14.51
CA ARG A 84 -2.86 8.93 15.83
C ARG A 84 -4.02 7.92 15.69
N LEU A 85 -4.94 8.17 14.75
CA LEU A 85 -6.02 7.25 14.41
C LEU A 85 -5.47 5.88 13.98
N PHE A 86 -4.48 5.86 13.07
CA PHE A 86 -3.85 4.62 12.60
C PHE A 86 -3.02 3.93 13.69
N ALA A 87 -2.43 4.66 14.62
CA ALA A 87 -1.68 4.10 15.74
C ALA A 87 -2.56 3.24 16.68
N VAL A 88 -3.85 3.58 16.87
CA VAL A 88 -4.80 2.72 17.63
C VAL A 88 -4.89 1.31 17.02
N MET A 89 -4.76 1.22 15.69
CA MET A 89 -4.78 -0.03 14.91
C MET A 89 -3.39 -0.64 14.72
N GLY A 90 -2.37 -0.14 15.41
CA GLY A 90 -0.99 -0.64 15.31
C GLY A 90 -0.37 -0.39 13.94
N MET A 91 -0.83 0.65 13.23
CA MET A 91 -0.33 1.02 11.91
C MET A 91 0.61 2.21 12.03
N MET A 92 1.84 2.03 11.57
CA MET A 92 2.93 3.01 11.64
C MET A 92 3.17 3.62 10.25
N PRO A 93 3.64 4.88 10.16
CA PRO A 93 4.02 5.48 8.88
C PRO A 93 5.33 4.86 8.39
N VAL A 94 5.29 4.19 7.24
CA VAL A 94 6.45 3.52 6.62
C VAL A 94 6.69 4.05 5.22
N GLY A 95 7.94 4.38 4.92
CA GLY A 95 8.37 4.95 3.65
C GLY A 95 7.92 6.39 3.45
N TYR A 96 8.62 7.08 2.55
CA TYR A 96 8.29 8.42 2.08
C TYR A 96 8.21 8.45 0.56
N TYR A 97 7.14 9.03 0.03
CA TYR A 97 6.84 9.05 -1.40
C TYR A 97 6.62 10.49 -1.85
N ASP A 98 7.52 11.03 -2.68
CA ASP A 98 7.41 12.38 -3.22
C ASP A 98 6.87 12.36 -4.66
N LEU A 99 5.56 12.54 -4.81
CA LEU A 99 4.89 12.50 -6.11
C LEU A 99 4.97 13.85 -6.85
N SER A 100 5.53 14.90 -6.22
CA SER A 100 5.76 16.19 -6.91
C SER A 100 6.75 16.06 -8.06
N THR A 101 7.66 15.08 -7.96
CA THR A 101 8.59 14.70 -9.04
C THR A 101 7.86 14.18 -10.30
N ALA A 102 6.64 13.67 -10.14
CA ALA A 102 5.76 13.22 -11.22
C ALA A 102 4.67 14.26 -11.57
N GLY A 103 4.83 15.52 -11.13
CA GLY A 103 3.87 16.59 -11.39
C GLY A 103 2.56 16.51 -10.61
N VAL A 104 2.47 15.61 -9.62
CA VAL A 104 1.29 15.49 -8.75
C VAL A 104 1.57 16.27 -7.45
N PRO A 105 0.72 17.21 -7.03
CA PRO A 105 1.05 18.12 -5.92
C PRO A 105 0.85 17.49 -4.53
N VAL A 106 1.43 16.31 -4.30
CA VAL A 106 1.33 15.58 -3.03
C VAL A 106 2.65 14.90 -2.67
N HIS A 107 2.79 14.61 -1.39
CA HIS A 107 3.77 13.68 -0.83
C HIS A 107 3.08 12.77 0.19
N SER A 108 3.62 11.58 0.42
CA SER A 108 2.84 10.50 1.05
C SER A 108 3.68 9.56 1.91
N THR A 109 2.99 8.78 2.73
CA THR A 109 3.53 7.62 3.48
C THR A 109 2.50 6.48 3.47
N ALA A 110 2.91 5.26 3.81
CA ALA A 110 2.02 4.13 4.00
C ALA A 110 1.83 3.85 5.49
N PHE A 111 0.60 3.97 5.99
CA PHE A 111 0.28 3.48 7.33
C PHE A 111 0.04 1.98 7.28
N ARG A 112 0.84 1.19 8.00
CA ARG A 112 0.72 -0.28 8.02
C ARG A 112 1.30 -0.89 9.29
N PRO A 113 0.90 -2.12 9.67
CA PRO A 113 1.59 -2.82 10.74
C PRO A 113 3.04 -3.09 10.39
N VAL A 114 3.85 -3.17 11.44
CA VAL A 114 5.25 -3.59 11.40
C VAL A 114 5.40 -4.84 12.27
N GLY A 115 6.22 -5.78 11.80
CA GLY A 115 6.52 -7.03 12.48
C GLY A 115 5.81 -8.18 11.80
N GLU A 116 6.52 -9.31 11.69
CA GLU A 116 6.03 -10.50 11.00
C GLU A 116 4.68 -10.98 11.57
N ALA A 117 4.55 -11.04 12.90
CA ALA A 117 3.32 -11.50 13.55
C ALA A 117 2.10 -10.62 13.23
N ALA A 118 2.26 -9.30 13.26
CA ALA A 118 1.18 -8.35 12.97
C ALA A 118 0.78 -8.39 11.49
N LEU A 119 1.77 -8.53 10.58
CA LEU A 119 1.55 -8.66 9.13
C LEU A 119 0.85 -9.98 8.77
N LYS A 120 1.24 -11.10 9.38
CA LYS A 120 0.56 -12.40 9.20
C LYS A 120 -0.90 -12.34 9.63
N ARG A 121 -1.18 -11.67 10.76
CA ARG A 121 -2.54 -11.57 11.30
C ARG A 121 -3.45 -10.70 10.44
N ASN A 122 -3.00 -9.51 10.05
CA ASN A 122 -3.73 -8.66 9.13
C ASN A 122 -2.81 -7.60 8.51
N PRO A 123 -2.51 -7.67 7.21
CA PRO A 123 -1.56 -6.77 6.54
C PRO A 123 -2.25 -5.50 6.00
N PHE A 124 -3.35 -5.03 6.60
CA PHE A 124 -4.06 -3.87 6.05
C PHE A 124 -3.16 -2.62 6.03
N ARG A 125 -3.13 -1.95 4.87
CA ARG A 125 -2.29 -0.78 4.59
C ARG A 125 -3.15 0.38 4.11
N VAL A 126 -2.77 1.62 4.45
CA VAL A 126 -3.40 2.81 3.88
C VAL A 126 -2.34 3.78 3.37
N PHE A 127 -2.26 3.93 2.05
CA PHE A 127 -1.45 4.94 1.39
C PHE A 127 -2.09 6.32 1.61
N THR A 128 -1.40 7.18 2.36
CA THR A 128 -1.93 8.47 2.81
C THR A 128 -1.10 9.59 2.23
N SER A 129 -1.73 10.38 1.38
CA SER A 129 -1.10 11.53 0.71
C SER A 129 -1.51 12.84 1.38
N LEU A 130 -0.58 13.76 1.55
CA LEU A 130 -0.84 15.15 1.97
C LEU A 130 -0.71 16.07 0.75
N LEU A 131 -1.74 16.91 0.54
CA LEU A 131 -1.74 17.94 -0.49
C LEU A 131 -0.71 19.04 -0.19
N ARG A 132 0.14 19.35 -1.17
CA ARG A 132 1.09 20.45 -1.14
C ARG A 132 0.47 21.71 -1.73
N LEU A 133 -0.23 22.48 -0.88
CA LEU A 133 -0.89 23.73 -1.27
C LEU A 133 0.10 24.76 -1.84
N ASP A 134 1.36 24.71 -1.41
CA ASP A 134 2.43 25.56 -1.92
C ASP A 134 2.76 25.32 -3.40
N LEU A 135 2.36 24.18 -3.96
CA LEU A 135 2.48 23.86 -5.39
C LEU A 135 1.30 24.36 -6.24
N ILE A 136 0.27 24.98 -5.63
CA ILE A 136 -0.82 25.63 -6.37
C ILE A 136 -0.32 26.96 -6.93
N ALA A 137 -0.13 27.05 -8.25
CA ALA A 137 0.49 28.22 -8.88
C ALA A 137 -0.25 29.56 -8.66
N ASP A 138 -1.59 29.54 -8.68
CA ASP A 138 -2.42 30.73 -8.45
C ASP A 138 -2.54 31.02 -6.94
N PRO A 139 -1.99 32.16 -6.43
CA PRO A 139 -2.04 32.50 -5.01
C PRO A 139 -3.46 32.74 -4.50
N ALA A 140 -4.38 33.25 -5.32
CA ALA A 140 -5.77 33.49 -4.91
C ALA A 140 -6.51 32.16 -4.76
N LEU A 141 -6.33 31.24 -5.72
CA LEU A 141 -6.89 29.89 -5.62
C LEU A 141 -6.33 29.12 -4.42
N ARG A 142 -5.02 29.27 -4.15
CA ARG A 142 -4.37 28.70 -2.97
C ARG A 142 -5.00 29.18 -1.66
N ALA A 143 -5.15 30.50 -1.50
CA ALA A 143 -5.76 31.09 -0.31
C ALA A 143 -7.22 30.64 -0.13
N GLU A 144 -7.98 30.51 -1.22
CA GLU A 144 -9.34 29.97 -1.16
C GLU A 144 -9.37 28.50 -0.76
N ALA A 145 -8.44 27.67 -1.26
CA ALA A 145 -8.31 26.26 -0.86
C ALA A 145 -7.96 26.13 0.63
N GLU A 146 -7.00 26.92 1.13
CA GLU A 146 -6.65 27.00 2.56
C GLU A 146 -7.86 27.40 3.43
N ALA A 147 -8.64 28.38 2.97
CA ALA A 147 -9.84 28.84 3.68
C ALA A 147 -10.95 27.77 3.74
N VAL A 148 -11.08 26.93 2.71
CA VAL A 148 -12.03 25.79 2.73
C VAL A 148 -11.54 24.71 3.68
N LEU A 149 -10.28 24.30 3.57
CA LEU A 149 -9.70 23.22 4.38
C LEU A 149 -9.65 23.57 5.86
N SER A 150 -9.34 24.81 6.23
CA SER A 150 -9.31 25.25 7.63
C SER A 150 -10.68 25.25 8.34
N ARG A 151 -11.79 25.17 7.60
CA ARG A 151 -13.15 25.19 8.15
C ARG A 151 -13.76 23.81 8.30
N ARG A 152 -13.20 22.78 7.65
CA ARG A 152 -13.75 21.42 7.75
C ARG A 152 -13.18 20.70 8.96
N ASN A 153 -13.96 19.76 9.48
CA ASN A 153 -13.48 18.78 10.44
C ASN A 153 -13.82 17.40 9.90
N ILE A 154 -12.79 16.62 9.61
CA ILE A 154 -12.93 15.30 8.98
C ILE A 154 -13.15 14.18 10.02
N PHE A 155 -12.84 14.44 11.30
CA PHE A 155 -12.96 13.45 12.36
C PHE A 155 -14.17 13.72 13.24
N THR A 156 -14.90 12.67 13.59
CA THR A 156 -15.98 12.80 14.57
C THR A 156 -15.41 13.05 15.97
N SER A 157 -16.15 13.75 16.83
CA SER A 157 -15.77 13.93 18.23
C SER A 157 -15.63 12.58 18.97
N GLY A 158 -16.41 11.58 18.58
CA GLY A 158 -16.31 10.22 19.10
C GLY A 158 -15.00 9.53 18.74
N ALA A 159 -14.52 9.68 17.49
CA ALA A 159 -13.22 9.14 17.09
C ALA A 159 -12.09 9.80 17.88
N LEU A 160 -12.09 11.13 17.98
CA LEU A 160 -11.07 11.88 18.72
C LEU A 160 -11.01 11.47 20.21
N ALA A 161 -12.16 11.36 20.87
CA ALA A 161 -12.22 10.95 22.27
C ALA A 161 -11.70 9.52 22.50
N LEU A 162 -11.89 8.61 21.54
CA LEU A 162 -11.40 7.23 21.63
C LEU A 162 -9.90 7.12 21.32
N ILE A 163 -9.38 7.98 20.43
CA ILE A 163 -7.92 8.12 20.22
C ILE A 163 -7.26 8.61 21.51
N ASP A 164 -7.74 9.72 22.10
CA ASP A 164 -7.20 10.27 23.35
C ASP A 164 -7.26 9.25 24.49
N LYS A 165 -8.32 8.44 24.54
CA LYS A 165 -8.47 7.36 25.51
C LYS A 165 -7.45 6.25 25.29
N ALA A 166 -7.29 5.77 24.06
CA ALA A 166 -6.33 4.72 23.73
C ALA A 166 -4.89 5.14 24.10
N GLU A 167 -4.51 6.38 23.79
CA GLU A 167 -3.20 6.94 24.14
C GLU A 167 -2.99 7.05 25.66
N ARG A 168 -4.01 7.50 26.40
CA ARG A 168 -3.92 7.67 27.86
C ARG A 168 -3.94 6.35 28.63
N GLU A 169 -4.75 5.39 28.17
CA GLU A 169 -5.03 4.15 28.91
C GLU A 169 -4.24 2.93 28.38
N GLY A 170 -3.57 3.07 27.22
CA GLY A 170 -2.77 2.02 26.60
C GLY A 170 -3.56 1.04 25.73
N GLY A 171 -4.84 1.29 25.48
CA GLY A 171 -5.70 0.43 24.68
C GLY A 171 -7.18 0.76 24.80
N LEU A 172 -8.00 -0.04 24.12
CA LEU A 172 -9.46 0.05 24.15
C LEU A 172 -10.04 -1.32 24.52
N THR A 173 -11.14 -1.32 25.28
CA THR A 173 -11.94 -2.54 25.46
C THR A 173 -12.61 -2.93 24.13
N GLN A 174 -13.18 -4.13 24.04
CA GLN A 174 -13.85 -4.55 22.80
C GLN A 174 -15.00 -3.60 22.39
N GLU A 175 -15.88 -3.22 23.32
CA GLU A 175 -16.99 -2.29 23.05
C GLU A 175 -16.46 -0.93 22.55
N GLU A 176 -15.40 -0.43 23.17
CA GLU A 176 -14.77 0.84 22.79
C GLU A 176 -14.11 0.75 21.42
N ALA A 177 -13.47 -0.37 21.10
CA ALA A 177 -12.85 -0.62 19.81
C ALA A 177 -13.91 -0.72 18.69
N GLU A 178 -15.04 -1.38 18.93
CA GLU A 178 -16.16 -1.44 17.98
C GLU A 178 -16.73 -0.04 17.70
N ARG A 179 -16.90 0.77 18.77
CA ARG A 179 -17.30 2.18 18.63
C ARG A 179 -16.25 3.00 17.89
N PHE A 180 -14.96 2.78 18.17
CA PHE A 180 -13.86 3.44 17.48
C PHE A 180 -13.90 3.14 15.98
N VAL A 181 -14.04 1.87 15.60
CA VAL A 181 -14.14 1.46 14.18
C VAL A 181 -15.31 2.15 13.50
N ALA A 182 -16.49 2.17 14.12
CA ALA A 182 -17.66 2.84 13.56
C ALA A 182 -17.46 4.36 13.39
N GLN A 183 -16.86 5.02 14.36
CA GLN A 183 -16.59 6.46 14.32
C GLN A 183 -15.47 6.82 13.32
N ALA A 184 -14.41 6.02 13.26
CA ALA A 184 -13.32 6.21 12.31
C ALA A 184 -13.81 6.04 10.86
N LEU A 185 -14.69 5.07 10.60
CA LEU A 185 -15.24 4.79 9.27
C LEU A 185 -15.95 5.99 8.65
N GLU A 186 -16.62 6.83 9.45
CA GLU A 186 -17.28 8.05 8.96
C GLU A 186 -16.31 9.06 8.34
N THR A 187 -15.02 9.03 8.71
CA THR A 187 -13.98 9.88 8.11
C THR A 187 -13.79 9.58 6.61
N PHE A 188 -14.02 8.34 6.20
CA PHE A 188 -13.69 7.82 4.87
C PHE A 188 -14.90 7.59 3.97
N ARG A 189 -16.11 7.87 4.48
CA ARG A 189 -17.37 7.66 3.77
C ARG A 189 -17.49 8.61 2.58
N TRP A 190 -18.11 8.15 1.50
CA TRP A 190 -18.46 9.04 0.40
C TRP A 190 -19.53 10.06 0.81
N HIS A 191 -19.39 11.28 0.31
CA HIS A 191 -20.42 12.30 0.41
C HIS A 191 -20.64 12.96 -0.95
N ASP A 192 -21.86 12.83 -1.48
CA ASP A 192 -22.30 13.36 -2.78
C ASP A 192 -22.44 14.90 -2.80
N LYS A 193 -22.33 15.56 -1.65
CA LYS A 193 -22.45 17.02 -1.49
C LYS A 193 -21.08 17.66 -1.29
N ALA A 194 -20.64 18.42 -2.29
CA ALA A 194 -19.43 19.23 -2.21
C ALA A 194 -19.60 20.36 -1.17
N ILE A 195 -18.50 20.73 -0.52
CA ILE A 195 -18.43 21.84 0.44
C ILE A 195 -18.05 23.18 -0.22
N VAL A 196 -17.92 23.19 -1.55
CA VAL A 196 -17.56 24.35 -2.37
C VAL A 196 -18.63 24.64 -3.42
N SER A 197 -18.58 25.84 -4.00
CA SER A 197 -19.42 26.19 -5.15
C SER A 197 -18.94 25.48 -6.43
N ALA A 198 -19.83 25.38 -7.42
CA ALA A 198 -19.48 24.83 -8.73
C ALA A 198 -18.36 25.64 -9.42
N SER A 199 -18.34 26.96 -9.24
CA SER A 199 -17.30 27.84 -9.78
C SER A 199 -15.93 27.56 -9.15
N LEU A 200 -15.84 27.45 -7.82
CA LEU A 200 -14.59 27.14 -7.13
C LEU A 200 -14.12 25.73 -7.48
N TYR A 201 -15.02 24.74 -7.47
CA TYR A 201 -14.70 23.37 -7.88
C TYR A 201 -14.08 23.34 -9.29
N LYS A 202 -14.66 24.07 -10.26
CA LYS A 202 -14.12 24.14 -11.61
C LYS A 202 -12.70 24.69 -11.65
N ARG A 203 -12.43 25.80 -10.95
CA ARG A 203 -11.06 26.37 -10.90
C ARG A 203 -10.06 25.41 -10.25
N LEU A 204 -10.44 24.75 -9.15
CA LEU A 204 -9.60 23.74 -8.51
C LEU A 204 -9.31 22.57 -9.46
N HIS A 205 -10.32 22.13 -10.21
CA HIS A 205 -10.22 21.03 -11.16
C HIS A 205 -9.33 21.37 -12.36
N ASP A 206 -9.51 22.58 -12.92
CA ASP A 206 -8.72 23.11 -14.02
C ASP A 206 -7.25 23.30 -13.60
N ALA A 207 -6.97 23.61 -12.32
CA ALA A 207 -5.61 23.64 -11.78
C ALA A 207 -5.01 22.23 -11.65
N HIS A 208 -5.72 21.31 -10.98
CA HIS A 208 -5.38 19.89 -10.96
C HIS A 208 -6.55 19.07 -10.40
N ARG A 209 -6.91 17.95 -11.05
CA ARG A 209 -8.03 17.09 -10.62
C ARG A 209 -7.94 16.64 -9.15
N LEU A 210 -6.73 16.35 -8.68
CA LEU A 210 -6.45 16.00 -7.28
C LEU A 210 -6.75 17.15 -6.30
N ILE A 211 -6.47 18.40 -6.67
CA ILE A 211 -6.77 19.54 -5.81
C ILE A 211 -8.29 19.64 -5.60
N ALA A 212 -9.07 19.51 -6.67
CA ALA A 212 -10.53 19.51 -6.57
C ALA A 212 -11.04 18.35 -5.68
N ASP A 213 -10.49 17.15 -5.85
CA ASP A 213 -10.80 15.95 -5.06
C ASP A 213 -10.55 16.15 -3.56
N VAL A 214 -9.42 16.76 -3.19
CA VAL A 214 -9.08 16.97 -1.77
C VAL A 214 -9.87 18.12 -1.15
N VAL A 215 -9.96 19.26 -1.83
CA VAL A 215 -10.48 20.51 -1.25
C VAL A 215 -12.01 20.54 -1.23
N SER A 216 -12.67 19.90 -2.20
CA SER A 216 -14.09 20.12 -2.46
C SER A 216 -15.03 19.27 -1.62
N PHE A 217 -14.53 18.30 -0.86
CA PHE A 217 -15.35 17.32 -0.14
C PHE A 217 -15.15 17.36 1.38
N LYS A 218 -16.14 16.81 2.09
CA LYS A 218 -16.21 16.84 3.56
C LYS A 218 -15.04 16.15 4.26
N GLY A 219 -14.49 15.11 3.65
CA GLY A 219 -13.44 14.29 4.23
C GLY A 219 -12.70 13.46 3.18
N PRO A 220 -11.66 12.73 3.60
CA PRO A 220 -10.81 11.93 2.73
C PRO A 220 -11.48 10.60 2.38
N HIS A 221 -12.46 10.66 1.49
CA HIS A 221 -13.14 9.46 1.01
C HIS A 221 -12.13 8.46 0.41
N ILE A 222 -12.44 7.17 0.49
CA ILE A 222 -11.58 6.12 -0.10
C ILE A 222 -11.45 6.36 -1.61
N ASN A 223 -10.22 6.56 -2.09
CA ASN A 223 -9.93 6.73 -3.51
C ASN A 223 -10.06 5.40 -4.25
N HIS A 224 -9.46 4.37 -3.67
CA HIS A 224 -9.58 2.97 -4.07
C HIS A 224 -9.32 2.06 -2.86
N LEU A 225 -9.85 0.84 -2.95
CA LEU A 225 -9.55 -0.26 -2.05
C LEU A 225 -9.14 -1.45 -2.91
N THR A 226 -7.92 -1.91 -2.73
CA THR A 226 -7.24 -2.84 -3.63
C THR A 226 -7.08 -4.20 -2.94
N PRO A 227 -7.65 -5.28 -3.49
CA PRO A 227 -7.39 -6.64 -3.02
C PRO A 227 -6.08 -7.20 -3.57
N ARG A 228 -5.61 -8.29 -2.98
CA ARG A 228 -4.49 -9.08 -3.49
C ARG A 228 -4.95 -10.26 -4.34
N THR A 229 -4.36 -10.41 -5.54
CA THR A 229 -4.43 -11.62 -6.36
C THR A 229 -3.08 -12.33 -6.45
N LEU A 230 -3.12 -13.64 -6.72
CA LEU A 230 -1.95 -14.46 -7.02
C LEU A 230 -1.54 -14.41 -8.50
N ASP A 231 -2.46 -14.05 -9.40
CA ASP A 231 -2.22 -13.96 -10.84
C ASP A 231 -2.96 -12.75 -11.45
N ILE A 232 -2.25 -11.63 -11.54
CA ILE A 232 -2.82 -10.39 -12.08
C ILE A 232 -3.09 -10.47 -13.57
N ASP A 233 -2.34 -11.28 -14.32
CA ASP A 233 -2.52 -11.43 -15.77
C ASP A 233 -3.86 -12.14 -16.03
N ARG A 234 -4.14 -13.19 -15.26
CA ARG A 234 -5.42 -13.90 -15.31
C ARG A 234 -6.59 -13.02 -14.88
N VAL A 235 -6.45 -12.23 -13.81
CA VAL A 235 -7.49 -11.27 -13.41
C VAL A 235 -7.73 -10.24 -14.51
N GLN A 236 -6.68 -9.62 -15.05
CA GLN A 236 -6.80 -8.59 -16.10
C GLN A 236 -7.51 -9.15 -17.35
N ALA A 237 -7.19 -10.37 -17.77
CA ALA A 237 -7.83 -11.03 -18.91
C ALA A 237 -9.34 -11.28 -18.70
N LEU A 238 -9.75 -11.58 -17.46
CA LEU A 238 -11.14 -11.88 -17.11
C LEU A 238 -11.98 -10.64 -16.73
N MET A 239 -11.35 -9.51 -16.41
CA MET A 239 -12.06 -8.28 -16.04
C MET A 239 -13.11 -7.86 -17.09
N PRO A 240 -12.83 -7.84 -18.41
CA PRO A 240 -13.82 -7.49 -19.42
C PRO A 240 -15.05 -8.41 -19.43
N GLU A 241 -14.87 -9.71 -19.20
CA GLU A 241 -15.97 -10.69 -19.11
C GLU A 241 -16.89 -10.42 -17.91
N ARG A 242 -16.37 -9.73 -16.90
CA ARG A 242 -17.11 -9.30 -15.70
C ARG A 242 -17.57 -7.83 -15.75
N GLY A 243 -17.51 -7.20 -16.93
CA GLY A 243 -17.95 -5.82 -17.14
C GLY A 243 -17.00 -4.76 -16.55
N ILE A 244 -15.74 -5.12 -16.31
CA ILE A 244 -14.70 -4.23 -15.80
C ILE A 244 -13.70 -3.97 -16.93
N ALA A 245 -13.45 -2.70 -17.27
CA ALA A 245 -12.46 -2.32 -18.27
C ALA A 245 -11.14 -1.92 -17.58
N PRO A 246 -10.13 -2.82 -17.52
CA PRO A 246 -8.83 -2.48 -16.95
C PRO A 246 -8.07 -1.51 -17.86
N LYS A 247 -7.11 -0.79 -17.27
CA LYS A 247 -6.04 -0.16 -18.06
C LYS A 247 -5.28 -1.23 -18.83
N ALA A 248 -4.82 -0.86 -20.03
CA ALA A 248 -4.07 -1.74 -20.91
C ALA A 248 -2.72 -2.17 -20.30
N VAL A 249 -2.06 -1.27 -19.56
CA VAL A 249 -0.73 -1.51 -18.99
C VAL A 249 -0.84 -1.90 -17.53
N VAL A 250 -0.18 -3.00 -17.16
CA VAL A 250 0.11 -3.38 -15.77
C VAL A 250 1.38 -2.65 -15.32
N GLU A 251 1.30 -1.95 -14.18
CA GLU A 251 2.44 -1.28 -13.56
C GLU A 251 3.25 -2.27 -12.72
N GLY A 252 4.56 -2.05 -12.60
CA GLY A 252 5.48 -2.96 -11.89
C GLY A 252 6.41 -3.73 -12.84
N PRO A 253 7.09 -4.79 -12.35
CA PRO A 253 7.88 -5.68 -13.19
C PRO A 253 6.97 -6.47 -14.16
N PRO A 254 7.54 -7.10 -15.21
CA PRO A 254 6.77 -8.01 -16.04
C PRO A 254 6.38 -9.29 -15.26
N THR A 255 5.62 -10.18 -15.89
CA THR A 255 5.34 -11.52 -15.36
C THR A 255 6.64 -12.29 -15.09
N ARG A 256 6.72 -12.97 -13.95
CA ARG A 256 7.91 -13.64 -13.43
C ARG A 256 7.54 -14.90 -12.65
N ALA A 257 8.40 -15.92 -12.69
CA ALA A 257 8.29 -17.10 -11.83
C ALA A 257 8.56 -16.76 -10.36
N CYS A 258 9.45 -15.78 -10.13
CA CYS A 258 9.77 -15.21 -8.83
C CYS A 258 9.32 -13.73 -8.79
N PRO A 259 8.03 -13.44 -8.50
CA PRO A 259 7.53 -12.07 -8.48
C PRO A 259 8.29 -11.21 -7.48
N ILE A 260 8.56 -9.96 -7.84
CA ILE A 260 9.27 -8.97 -7.02
C ILE A 260 8.42 -7.71 -6.86
N LEU A 261 8.57 -7.01 -5.74
CA LEU A 261 7.78 -5.84 -5.38
C LEU A 261 6.28 -6.12 -5.52
N LEU A 262 5.58 -5.38 -6.38
CA LEU A 262 4.21 -5.65 -6.75
C LEU A 262 3.96 -5.33 -8.22
N ARG A 263 2.92 -5.96 -8.76
CA ARG A 263 2.30 -5.61 -10.04
C ARG A 263 0.89 -5.11 -9.77
N GLN A 264 0.42 -4.10 -10.50
CA GLN A 264 -0.91 -3.55 -10.29
C GLN A 264 -1.54 -3.00 -11.58
N THR A 265 -2.86 -3.00 -11.64
CA THR A 265 -3.61 -2.29 -12.68
C THR A 265 -4.89 -1.69 -12.09
N SER A 266 -5.40 -0.66 -12.74
CA SER A 266 -6.58 0.08 -12.31
C SER A 266 -7.65 0.07 -13.38
N PHE A 267 -8.88 0.36 -12.97
CA PHE A 267 -10.03 0.53 -13.85
C PHE A 267 -10.89 1.68 -13.34
N LYS A 268 -11.62 2.32 -14.25
CA LYS A 268 -12.62 3.31 -13.88
C LYS A 268 -13.80 2.60 -13.23
N ALA A 269 -14.08 2.89 -11.96
CA ALA A 269 -15.15 2.20 -11.23
C ALA A 269 -16.49 2.92 -11.34
N LEU A 270 -16.53 4.25 -11.19
CA LEU A 270 -17.76 5.04 -11.26
C LEU A 270 -17.50 6.52 -11.54
N ASP A 271 -18.31 7.16 -12.38
CA ASP A 271 -18.48 8.62 -12.35
C ASP A 271 -19.61 8.94 -11.38
N GLU A 272 -19.34 9.74 -10.35
CA GLU A 272 -20.30 9.99 -9.28
C GLU A 272 -21.05 11.30 -9.53
N PRO A 273 -22.40 11.31 -9.40
CA PRO A 273 -23.15 12.55 -9.38
C PRO A 273 -22.77 13.33 -8.10
N VAL A 274 -22.39 14.59 -8.27
CA VAL A 274 -22.04 15.48 -7.15
C VAL A 274 -22.94 16.71 -7.18
N SER A 275 -23.41 17.12 -6.01
CA SER A 275 -24.19 18.34 -5.83
C SER A 275 -23.30 19.46 -5.28
N PHE A 276 -23.31 20.60 -5.96
CA PHE A 276 -22.58 21.81 -5.56
C PHE A 276 -23.51 22.84 -4.94
N LYS A 277 -23.00 23.63 -4.00
CA LYS A 277 -23.79 24.69 -3.36
C LYS A 277 -23.82 25.94 -4.24
N ALA A 278 -25.01 26.45 -4.56
CA ALA A 278 -25.21 27.73 -5.23
C ALA A 278 -25.16 28.90 -4.23
N GLU A 279 -25.05 30.12 -4.76
CA GLU A 279 -25.04 31.36 -3.97
C GLU A 279 -26.33 31.57 -3.17
N ASP A 280 -27.47 31.13 -3.71
CA ASP A 280 -28.78 31.18 -3.05
C ASP A 280 -29.02 30.04 -2.04
N GLY A 281 -28.03 29.16 -1.85
CA GLY A 281 -28.10 28.01 -0.95
C GLY A 281 -28.75 26.76 -1.54
N SER A 282 -29.21 26.79 -2.79
CA SER A 282 -29.71 25.61 -3.51
C SER A 282 -28.58 24.66 -3.93
N TRP A 283 -28.94 23.45 -4.35
CA TRP A 283 -28.01 22.43 -4.84
C TRP A 283 -28.05 22.36 -6.36
N VAL A 284 -26.89 22.49 -7.00
CA VAL A 284 -26.71 22.39 -8.45
C VAL A 284 -26.09 21.04 -8.78
N PRO A 285 -26.69 20.24 -9.68
CA PRO A 285 -26.12 18.97 -10.09
C PRO A 285 -24.84 19.17 -10.91
N GLY A 286 -23.89 18.27 -10.73
CA GLY A 286 -22.68 18.12 -11.53
C GLY A 286 -22.10 16.71 -11.38
N SER A 287 -20.83 16.53 -11.76
CA SER A 287 -20.18 15.23 -11.67
C SER A 287 -18.74 15.35 -11.18
N HIS A 288 -18.27 14.28 -10.55
CA HIS A 288 -16.89 14.12 -10.14
C HIS A 288 -16.45 12.68 -10.36
N THR A 289 -15.29 12.51 -11.00
CA THR A 289 -14.65 11.21 -11.14
C THR A 289 -13.68 11.02 -9.98
N ALA A 290 -14.17 10.49 -8.85
CA ALA A 290 -13.35 10.23 -7.66
C ALA A 290 -12.72 8.82 -7.66
N ARG A 291 -13.48 7.81 -8.10
CA ARG A 291 -13.23 6.43 -7.68
C ARG A 291 -12.73 5.53 -8.78
N PHE A 292 -11.61 4.90 -8.49
CA PHE A 292 -11.02 3.86 -9.31
C PHE A 292 -11.09 2.54 -8.54
N GLY A 293 -11.24 1.46 -9.29
CA GLY A 293 -10.90 0.15 -8.76
C GLY A 293 -9.47 -0.14 -9.12
N GLU A 294 -8.80 -0.89 -8.26
CA GLU A 294 -7.43 -1.32 -8.48
C GLU A 294 -7.28 -2.76 -8.00
N ILE A 295 -6.33 -3.47 -8.59
CA ILE A 295 -5.96 -4.85 -8.25
C ILE A 295 -4.44 -4.93 -8.18
N GLU A 296 -3.91 -5.69 -7.20
CA GLU A 296 -2.46 -5.90 -7.07
C GLU A 296 -2.08 -7.37 -6.89
N GLN A 297 -0.88 -7.72 -7.35
CA GLN A 297 -0.18 -8.96 -7.05
C GLN A 297 1.14 -8.61 -6.36
N ARG A 298 1.34 -9.10 -5.14
CA ARG A 298 2.53 -8.83 -4.32
C ARG A 298 3.53 -9.98 -4.37
N GLY A 299 4.78 -9.64 -4.65
CA GLY A 299 5.94 -10.52 -4.69
C GLY A 299 6.92 -10.26 -3.54
N LEU A 300 8.19 -10.59 -3.78
CA LEU A 300 9.30 -10.47 -2.85
C LEU A 300 9.70 -9.01 -2.57
N ALA A 301 9.95 -8.67 -1.30
CA ALA A 301 10.58 -7.43 -0.88
C ALA A 301 12.07 -7.40 -1.29
N LEU A 302 12.46 -6.34 -2.00
CA LEU A 302 13.83 -6.18 -2.49
C LEU A 302 14.73 -5.51 -1.46
N THR A 303 16.00 -5.90 -1.43
CA THR A 303 17.05 -5.13 -0.73
C THR A 303 17.33 -3.81 -1.46
N PRO A 304 18.06 -2.85 -0.86
CA PRO A 304 18.51 -1.66 -1.61
C PRO A 304 19.23 -2.00 -2.92
N LYS A 305 20.04 -3.07 -2.93
CA LYS A 305 20.72 -3.57 -4.13
C LYS A 305 19.75 -4.11 -5.17
N GLY A 306 18.78 -4.95 -4.76
CA GLY A 306 17.76 -5.45 -5.68
C GLY A 306 16.88 -4.34 -6.22
N ARG A 307 16.59 -3.34 -5.39
CA ARG A 307 15.79 -2.19 -5.78
C ARG A 307 16.51 -1.30 -6.80
N ALA A 308 17.80 -1.02 -6.60
CA ALA A 308 18.61 -0.30 -7.58
C ALA A 308 18.66 -1.04 -8.94
N LEU A 309 18.79 -2.37 -8.93
CA LEU A 309 18.71 -3.17 -10.16
C LEU A 309 17.32 -3.05 -10.81
N TYR A 310 16.24 -3.18 -10.04
CA TYR A 310 14.88 -3.01 -10.55
C TYR A 310 14.71 -1.64 -11.24
N ASP A 311 15.17 -0.57 -10.61
CA ASP A 311 15.06 0.79 -11.15
C ASP A 311 15.87 0.96 -12.44
N GLN A 312 17.10 0.45 -12.47
CA GLN A 312 17.94 0.46 -13.68
C GLN A 312 17.27 -0.25 -14.86
N LEU A 313 16.64 -1.41 -14.62
CA LEU A 313 15.99 -2.19 -15.68
C LEU A 313 14.67 -1.53 -16.13
N LEU A 314 13.93 -0.92 -15.22
CA LEU A 314 12.73 -0.14 -15.55
C LEU A 314 13.08 1.10 -16.38
N ASP A 315 14.17 1.79 -16.05
CA ASP A 315 14.62 2.95 -16.84
C ASP A 315 15.11 2.53 -18.21
N ARG A 316 15.80 1.38 -18.31
CA ARG A 316 16.21 0.82 -19.60
C ARG A 316 15.02 0.50 -20.50
N SER A 317 13.96 -0.10 -19.97
CA SER A 317 12.75 -0.38 -20.77
C SER A 317 12.07 0.92 -21.21
N ARG A 318 11.98 1.91 -20.32
CA ARG A 318 11.36 3.21 -20.62
C ARG A 318 12.20 4.11 -21.54
N ALA A 319 13.50 3.86 -21.65
CA ALA A 319 14.36 4.48 -22.66
C ALA A 319 14.07 3.96 -24.08
N ILE A 320 13.54 2.74 -24.20
CA ILE A 320 13.08 2.16 -25.47
C ILE A 320 11.68 2.70 -25.79
N VAL A 321 10.74 2.56 -24.85
CA VAL A 321 9.34 2.97 -25.03
C VAL A 321 8.70 3.29 -23.69
N ARG A 322 7.97 4.40 -23.62
CA ARG A 322 7.17 4.77 -22.44
C ARG A 322 5.72 4.37 -22.66
N PRO A 323 5.00 3.89 -21.64
CA PRO A 323 3.59 3.52 -21.80
C PRO A 323 2.77 4.77 -22.13
N ALA A 324 2.00 4.71 -23.22
CA ALA A 324 1.08 5.76 -23.61
C ALA A 324 -0.13 5.75 -22.67
N ALA A 325 -0.65 6.94 -22.34
CA ALA A 325 -1.78 7.09 -21.43
C ALA A 325 -3.07 6.43 -21.94
N ASP A 326 -3.21 6.30 -23.26
CA ASP A 326 -4.33 5.65 -23.94
C ASP A 326 -4.13 4.12 -24.13
N GLY A 327 -2.96 3.60 -23.74
CA GLY A 327 -2.62 2.18 -23.87
C GLY A 327 -2.30 1.73 -25.31
N SER A 328 -2.20 2.65 -26.28
CA SER A 328 -1.99 2.31 -27.70
C SER A 328 -0.72 1.51 -27.99
N ASN A 329 0.30 1.66 -27.15
CA ASN A 329 1.59 0.95 -27.26
C ASN A 329 1.83 -0.08 -26.14
N ALA A 330 0.77 -0.56 -25.47
CA ALA A 330 0.90 -1.47 -24.33
C ALA A 330 1.74 -2.72 -24.66
N SER A 331 1.49 -3.37 -25.80
CA SER A 331 2.25 -4.57 -26.22
C SER A 331 3.73 -4.29 -26.47
N GLU A 332 4.08 -3.12 -27.03
CA GLU A 332 5.47 -2.71 -27.24
C GLU A 332 6.17 -2.43 -25.92
N TYR A 333 5.48 -1.72 -25.00
CA TYR A 333 5.98 -1.45 -23.66
C TYR A 333 6.24 -2.74 -22.87
N GLU A 334 5.30 -3.68 -22.89
CA GLU A 334 5.48 -4.97 -22.25
C GLU A 334 6.63 -5.78 -22.84
N ALA A 335 6.83 -5.73 -24.17
CA ALA A 335 7.94 -6.42 -24.82
C ALA A 335 9.29 -5.82 -24.37
N ALA A 336 9.41 -4.49 -24.35
CA ALA A 336 10.61 -3.81 -23.86
C ALA A 336 10.85 -4.08 -22.37
N LEU A 337 9.79 -4.12 -21.55
CA LEU A 337 9.87 -4.43 -20.14
C LEU A 337 10.35 -5.86 -19.90
N ARG A 338 9.76 -6.85 -20.59
CA ARG A 338 10.21 -8.26 -20.53
C ARG A 338 11.66 -8.41 -20.96
N GLN A 339 12.08 -7.73 -22.03
CA GLN A 339 13.45 -7.79 -22.52
C GLN A 339 14.44 -7.22 -21.50
N ALA A 340 14.16 -6.04 -20.94
CA ALA A 340 15.05 -5.42 -19.95
C ALA A 340 15.19 -6.27 -18.67
N PHE A 341 14.09 -6.87 -18.20
CA PHE A 341 14.06 -7.64 -16.95
C PHE A 341 14.65 -9.06 -17.05
N GLN A 342 15.17 -9.47 -18.22
CA GLN A 342 15.95 -10.71 -18.34
C GLN A 342 17.21 -10.70 -17.47
N ASP A 343 17.76 -9.51 -17.20
CA ASP A 343 18.94 -9.32 -16.35
C ASP A 343 18.63 -9.44 -14.85
N PHE A 344 17.35 -9.51 -14.46
CA PHE A 344 16.96 -9.78 -13.08
C PHE A 344 16.78 -11.30 -12.88
N PRO A 345 17.52 -11.97 -11.95
CA PRO A 345 17.39 -13.41 -11.73
C PRO A 345 15.97 -13.85 -11.38
N ASP A 346 15.44 -14.87 -12.05
CA ASP A 346 14.05 -15.37 -11.85
C ASP A 346 14.01 -16.74 -11.16
N ASP A 347 14.96 -16.94 -10.23
CA ASP A 347 15.11 -18.13 -9.40
C ASP A 347 15.39 -17.68 -7.95
N TRP A 348 14.69 -18.26 -6.97
CA TRP A 348 14.78 -17.80 -5.59
C TRP A 348 16.18 -17.93 -5.01
N GLU A 349 16.91 -18.99 -5.33
CA GLU A 349 18.25 -19.22 -4.82
C GLU A 349 19.27 -18.23 -5.44
N ALA A 350 19.13 -17.94 -6.73
CA ALA A 350 19.93 -16.92 -7.42
C ALA A 350 19.66 -15.51 -6.85
N ILE A 351 18.40 -15.15 -6.61
CA ILE A 351 18.00 -13.88 -5.99
C ILE A 351 18.62 -13.75 -4.59
N ARG A 352 18.50 -14.80 -3.77
CA ARG A 352 19.01 -14.86 -2.39
C ARG A 352 20.53 -14.73 -2.35
N LYS A 353 21.26 -15.55 -3.12
CA LYS A 353 22.73 -15.51 -3.18
C LYS A 353 23.27 -14.18 -3.72
N ALA A 354 22.54 -13.54 -4.62
CA ALA A 354 22.91 -12.22 -5.13
C ALA A 354 22.57 -11.07 -4.14
N GLY A 355 21.87 -11.36 -3.04
CA GLY A 355 21.45 -10.38 -2.04
C GLY A 355 20.45 -9.36 -2.61
N LEU A 356 19.55 -9.80 -3.49
CA LEU A 356 18.61 -8.92 -4.21
C LEU A 356 17.25 -8.81 -3.51
N GLY A 357 16.89 -9.75 -2.63
CA GLY A 357 15.66 -9.64 -1.84
C GLY A 357 15.79 -10.29 -0.47
N TYR A 358 14.81 -10.03 0.38
CA TYR A 358 14.79 -10.48 1.77
C TYR A 358 14.03 -11.79 1.94
N PHE A 359 14.59 -12.71 2.71
CA PHE A 359 14.00 -14.03 2.94
C PHE A 359 13.76 -14.28 4.43
N THR A 360 12.69 -15.00 4.73
CA THR A 360 12.48 -15.58 6.07
C THR A 360 12.99 -17.01 6.06
N TYR A 361 13.69 -17.41 7.11
CA TYR A 361 14.31 -18.72 7.23
C TYR A 361 13.55 -19.54 8.27
N ARG A 362 13.24 -20.79 7.92
CA ARG A 362 12.59 -21.73 8.83
C ARG A 362 13.25 -23.10 8.80
N LEU A 363 13.15 -23.82 9.92
CA LEU A 363 13.55 -25.22 9.97
C LEU A 363 12.60 -26.09 9.15
N THR A 364 13.17 -26.96 8.33
CA THR A 364 12.41 -28.02 7.65
C THR A 364 12.04 -29.13 8.65
N ALA A 365 11.23 -30.10 8.23
CA ALA A 365 10.98 -31.31 9.03
C ALA A 365 12.30 -32.02 9.41
N LYS A 366 13.28 -32.05 8.48
CA LYS A 366 14.62 -32.57 8.74
C LYS A 366 15.37 -31.73 9.79
N GLY A 367 15.34 -30.41 9.66
CA GLY A 367 15.92 -29.48 10.63
C GLY A 367 15.40 -29.71 12.05
N ARG A 368 14.07 -29.81 12.18
CA ARG A 368 13.40 -30.07 13.46
C ARG A 368 13.73 -31.44 14.06
N ALA A 369 13.80 -32.48 13.23
CA ALA A 369 14.07 -33.84 13.68
C ALA A 369 15.54 -34.08 14.09
N SER A 370 16.47 -33.33 13.50
CA SER A 370 17.91 -33.50 13.75
C SER A 370 18.31 -33.02 15.16
N GLY A 371 17.56 -32.06 15.72
CA GLY A 371 17.75 -31.51 17.07
C GLY A 371 19.01 -30.64 17.23
N GLN A 372 20.14 -31.07 16.64
CA GLN A 372 21.39 -30.33 16.57
C GLN A 372 22.01 -30.48 15.19
N ALA A 373 22.42 -29.37 14.58
CA ALA A 373 23.21 -29.36 13.37
C ALA A 373 24.26 -28.24 13.46
N ALA A 374 25.51 -28.58 13.20
CA ALA A 374 26.61 -27.60 13.15
C ALA A 374 26.86 -27.17 11.71
N GLY A 375 26.97 -25.87 11.48
CA GLY A 375 27.22 -25.29 10.16
C GLY A 375 26.81 -23.83 10.11
N ASP A 376 27.29 -23.12 9.09
CA ASP A 376 26.74 -21.81 8.74
C ASP A 376 25.38 -21.95 8.03
N LEU A 377 24.70 -20.82 7.85
CA LEU A 377 23.37 -20.76 7.24
C LEU A 377 23.35 -21.45 5.86
N GLU A 378 24.35 -21.19 5.02
CA GLU A 378 24.46 -21.78 3.68
C GLU A 378 24.57 -23.31 3.71
N SER A 379 25.39 -23.84 4.62
CA SER A 379 25.55 -25.29 4.79
C SER A 379 24.25 -25.94 5.28
N LEU A 380 23.52 -25.26 6.16
CA LEU A 380 22.23 -25.74 6.69
C LEU A 380 21.12 -25.71 5.64
N ILE A 381 21.13 -24.73 4.73
CA ILE A 381 20.24 -24.68 3.56
C ILE A 381 20.60 -25.79 2.57
N ALA A 382 21.87 -25.90 2.19
CA ALA A 382 22.34 -26.90 1.22
C ALA A 382 22.09 -28.35 1.70
N SER A 383 22.15 -28.57 3.01
CA SER A 383 21.84 -29.88 3.62
C SER A 383 20.35 -30.09 3.89
N GLY A 384 19.48 -29.12 3.58
CA GLY A 384 18.03 -29.21 3.70
C GLY A 384 17.50 -29.14 5.13
N HIS A 385 18.25 -28.60 6.08
CA HIS A 385 17.78 -28.36 7.45
C HIS A 385 17.01 -27.05 7.57
N ILE A 386 17.41 -26.04 6.79
CA ILE A 386 16.76 -24.73 6.69
C ILE A 386 16.24 -24.55 5.28
N VAL A 387 15.10 -23.88 5.14
CA VAL A 387 14.58 -23.38 3.87
C VAL A 387 14.36 -21.88 3.99
N ALA A 388 14.56 -21.16 2.88
CA ALA A 388 14.35 -19.73 2.75
C ALA A 388 13.07 -19.48 1.94
N ASP A 389 12.13 -18.73 2.52
CA ASP A 389 10.90 -18.32 1.87
C ASP A 389 10.92 -16.80 1.61
N PRO A 390 10.42 -16.32 0.45
CA PRO A 390 10.47 -14.90 0.12
C PRO A 390 9.60 -14.07 1.07
N ILE A 391 10.15 -12.98 1.61
CA ILE A 391 9.35 -12.03 2.40
C ILE A 391 8.49 -11.20 1.46
N VAL A 392 7.18 -11.20 1.67
CA VAL A 392 6.23 -10.45 0.84
C VAL A 392 6.46 -8.95 0.98
N TYR A 393 6.45 -8.24 -0.14
CA TYR A 393 6.53 -6.78 -0.18
C TYR A 393 5.22 -6.15 0.32
N GLU A 394 5.32 -5.36 1.37
CA GLU A 394 4.21 -4.70 2.09
C GLU A 394 4.02 -3.23 1.73
N ASP A 395 4.93 -2.67 0.94
CA ASP A 395 4.94 -1.25 0.59
C ASP A 395 4.39 -1.04 -0.83
N PHE A 396 4.69 0.12 -1.42
CA PHE A 396 4.13 0.56 -2.70
C PHE A 396 5.24 0.85 -3.70
N LEU A 397 4.95 0.69 -5.00
CA LEU A 397 5.88 1.17 -6.01
C LEU A 397 6.08 2.69 -5.80
N PRO A 398 7.32 3.20 -5.78
CA PRO A 398 7.53 4.60 -5.42
C PRO A 398 7.00 5.59 -6.44
N VAL A 399 6.75 5.13 -7.67
CA VAL A 399 6.10 5.93 -8.72
C VAL A 399 5.16 5.03 -9.52
N SER A 400 3.92 4.93 -9.06
CA SER A 400 2.80 4.42 -9.89
C SER A 400 1.74 5.48 -10.13
N ALA A 401 1.09 5.38 -11.29
CA ALA A 401 -0.08 6.09 -11.81
C ALA A 401 0.06 7.44 -12.53
N ALA A 402 1.20 8.16 -12.49
CA ALA A 402 1.30 9.49 -13.16
C ALA A 402 2.43 9.64 -14.21
N GLY A 403 3.12 8.56 -14.57
CA GLY A 403 4.02 8.47 -15.72
C GLY A 403 4.75 9.77 -16.11
N ILE A 404 5.84 10.12 -15.43
CA ILE A 404 7.03 10.85 -15.94
C ILE A 404 8.07 10.91 -14.79
N PHE A 405 9.33 10.80 -15.17
CA PHE A 405 10.57 10.61 -14.41
C PHE A 405 10.97 11.83 -13.56
N GLN A 406 11.71 11.62 -12.46
CA GLN A 406 13.13 12.05 -12.34
C GLN A 406 13.81 11.68 -11.00
N SER A 407 14.94 10.96 -11.12
CA SER A 407 16.30 11.33 -10.65
C SER A 407 16.51 11.87 -9.23
N ASN A 408 16.17 11.11 -8.19
CA ASN A 408 16.77 11.26 -6.85
C ASN A 408 17.26 9.94 -6.22
N LEU A 409 17.15 8.81 -6.92
CA LEU A 409 17.90 7.60 -6.60
C LEU A 409 19.17 7.64 -7.46
N GLY A 410 20.08 8.53 -7.08
CA GLY A 410 21.34 8.73 -7.78
C GLY A 410 22.18 7.46 -7.79
N ASP A 411 22.96 7.30 -8.86
CA ASP A 411 24.17 6.48 -8.90
C ASP A 411 25.03 6.82 -7.68
N ASP A 412 24.92 6.04 -6.61
CA ASP A 412 26.01 5.77 -5.67
C ASP A 412 25.60 4.63 -4.75
N ALA A 413 26.36 3.54 -4.81
CA ALA A 413 26.31 2.50 -3.82
C ALA A 413 26.59 3.11 -2.43
N ALA A 414 25.65 2.95 -1.50
CA ALA A 414 25.80 3.29 -0.09
C ALA A 414 26.10 4.78 0.21
N GLN A 415 25.26 5.70 -0.26
CA GLN A 415 25.11 6.99 0.44
C GLN A 415 24.11 6.81 1.59
N ASP A 416 24.47 7.29 2.79
CA ASP A 416 23.57 7.37 3.95
C ASP A 416 22.22 7.94 3.51
N PHE A 417 21.11 7.31 3.90
CA PHE A 417 19.75 7.77 3.59
C PHE A 417 19.47 9.10 4.33
N VAL A 418 19.99 10.20 3.78
CA VAL A 418 19.73 11.55 4.29
C VAL A 418 18.36 11.98 3.78
N ALA A 419 17.45 12.26 4.71
CA ALA A 419 16.11 12.72 4.39
C ALA A 419 16.16 13.98 3.52
N SER A 420 15.41 13.98 2.42
CA SER A 420 15.29 15.16 1.55
C SER A 420 14.58 16.31 2.28
N PRO A 421 14.74 17.58 1.84
CA PRO A 421 14.00 18.70 2.44
C PRO A 421 12.47 18.52 2.44
N ASN A 422 11.93 17.87 1.41
CA ASN A 422 10.49 17.55 1.34
C ASN A 422 10.09 16.44 2.33
N GLN A 423 10.96 15.46 2.59
CA GLN A 423 10.74 14.47 3.64
C GLN A 423 10.77 15.12 5.02
N VAL A 424 11.75 15.97 5.30
CA VAL A 424 11.83 16.70 6.58
C VAL A 424 10.56 17.54 6.81
N MET A 425 10.07 18.21 5.75
CA MET A 425 8.79 18.93 5.80
C MET A 425 7.62 17.99 6.11
N PHE A 426 7.54 16.85 5.42
CA PHE A 426 6.48 15.86 5.64
C PHE A 426 6.51 15.29 7.06
N GLU A 427 7.68 14.91 7.59
CA GLU A 427 7.82 14.36 8.93
C GLU A 427 7.47 15.37 10.03
N ARG A 428 7.79 16.65 9.80
CA ARG A 428 7.33 17.75 10.67
C ARG A 428 5.80 17.82 10.68
N ASP A 429 5.17 17.79 9.51
CA ASP A 429 3.71 17.90 9.36
C ASP A 429 2.99 16.64 9.88
N LEU A 430 3.63 15.47 9.77
CA LEU A 430 3.20 14.19 10.33
C LEU A 430 3.34 14.13 11.87
N GLY A 431 4.29 14.87 12.43
CA GLY A 431 4.62 14.87 13.85
C GLY A 431 5.45 13.66 14.31
N ALA A 432 6.09 12.95 13.37
CA ALA A 432 7.06 11.87 13.60
C ALA A 432 7.82 11.56 12.31
N SER A 433 8.98 10.93 12.44
CA SER A 433 9.69 10.38 11.29
C SER A 433 8.98 9.16 10.71
N VAL A 434 9.11 8.96 9.39
CA VAL A 434 8.66 7.72 8.76
C VAL A 434 9.67 6.60 9.02
N LEU A 435 9.19 5.37 9.12
CA LEU A 435 10.06 4.20 9.23
C LEU A 435 10.67 3.86 7.87
N ASN A 436 11.93 3.43 7.86
CA ASN A 436 12.57 2.87 6.68
C ASN A 436 12.09 1.42 6.47
N GLU A 437 11.52 1.15 5.29
CA GLU A 437 11.03 -0.18 4.95
C GLU A 437 12.14 -1.23 4.87
N PHE A 438 13.35 -0.87 4.40
CA PHE A 438 14.46 -1.80 4.25
C PHE A 438 14.95 -2.33 5.59
N ASP A 439 15.05 -1.45 6.59
CA ASP A 439 15.42 -1.83 7.96
C ASP A 439 14.40 -2.82 8.53
N HIS A 440 13.12 -2.64 8.18
CA HIS A 440 12.07 -3.53 8.63
C HIS A 440 12.18 -4.94 8.03
N TYR A 441 12.38 -5.05 6.73
CA TYR A 441 12.57 -6.35 6.07
C TYR A 441 13.87 -7.04 6.52
N ALA A 442 14.95 -6.27 6.70
CA ALA A 442 16.21 -6.77 7.23
C ALA A 442 16.05 -7.33 8.65
N ALA A 443 15.26 -6.65 9.50
CA ALA A 443 14.99 -7.12 10.86
C ALA A 443 14.19 -8.43 10.87
N ILE A 444 13.20 -8.59 9.97
CA ILE A 444 12.44 -9.86 9.84
C ILE A 444 13.37 -10.99 9.38
N GLU A 445 14.17 -10.74 8.34
CA GLU A 445 15.15 -11.71 7.84
C GLU A 445 16.12 -12.14 8.95
N GLN A 446 16.75 -11.19 9.63
CA GLN A 446 17.73 -11.45 10.68
C GLN A 446 17.11 -12.22 11.86
N ALA A 447 15.93 -11.84 12.33
CA ALA A 447 15.24 -12.53 13.42
C ALA A 447 14.93 -13.99 13.06
N SER A 448 14.55 -14.26 11.81
CA SER A 448 14.26 -15.62 11.35
C SER A 448 15.52 -16.51 11.28
N ILE A 449 16.66 -15.94 10.87
CA ILE A 449 17.97 -16.60 10.88
C ILE A 449 18.37 -16.95 12.31
N GLU A 450 18.29 -15.98 13.22
CA GLU A 450 18.63 -16.15 14.63
C GLU A 450 17.76 -17.24 15.29
N ALA A 451 16.45 -17.25 15.02
CA ALA A 451 15.54 -18.26 15.53
C ALA A 451 15.90 -19.67 15.03
N CYS A 452 16.28 -19.83 13.76
CA CYS A 452 16.75 -21.10 13.21
C CYS A 452 18.06 -21.56 13.85
N ILE A 453 19.05 -20.67 13.97
CA ILE A 453 20.36 -20.99 14.54
C ILE A 453 20.23 -21.34 16.02
N ALA A 454 19.47 -20.56 16.80
CA ALA A 454 19.23 -20.82 18.22
C ALA A 454 18.61 -22.21 18.43
N SER A 455 17.63 -22.57 17.60
CA SER A 455 16.95 -23.87 17.64
C SER A 455 17.88 -25.05 17.31
N LEU A 456 18.84 -24.88 16.39
CA LEU A 456 19.78 -25.94 15.98
C LEU A 456 21.05 -26.03 16.83
N THR A 457 21.40 -24.95 17.55
CA THR A 457 22.58 -24.91 18.43
C THR A 457 22.24 -25.21 19.89
N GLY A 458 20.95 -25.28 20.26
CA GLY A 458 20.50 -25.56 21.61
C GLY A 458 20.64 -24.37 22.58
N VAL A 459 21.00 -23.19 22.08
CA VAL A 459 21.04 -21.95 22.87
C VAL A 459 19.63 -21.36 22.88
N ARG A 460 18.89 -21.54 23.98
CA ARG A 460 17.65 -20.78 24.18
C ARG A 460 18.02 -19.30 24.36
N ALA A 461 17.49 -18.44 23.50
CA ALA A 461 17.52 -17.00 23.74
C ALA A 461 16.91 -16.73 25.13
N ALA A 462 17.65 -16.07 26.00
CA ALA A 462 17.15 -15.66 27.30
C ALA A 462 16.08 -14.58 27.11
N GLU A 463 14.93 -14.77 27.77
CA GLU A 463 13.76 -13.88 27.77
C GLU A 463 14.08 -12.45 28.24
#